data_AF-A0A3B9Y4Y2-F1
#
_entry.id   AF-A0A3B9Y4Y2-F1
#
_cell.length_a   1.000
_cell.length_b   1.000
_cell.length_c   1.000
_cell.angle_alpha   90.00
_cell.angle_beta   90.00
_cell.angle_gamma   90.00
#
_symmetry.space_group_name_H-M   'P 1'
#
loop_
_entity.id
_entity.type
_entity.pdbx_description
1 polymer ?
#
loop_
_entity_poly.entity_id
_entity_poly.type
_entity_poly.pdbx_seq_one_letter_code
_entity_poly.pdbx_strand_id
1 'polypeptide(L)'
;MSNDVIKVDKLNYLLVEGQDDAQVFFHLLRYYRLDTQVTIQQKEGVEALLDILEVELMRRAESRIGIVVDADTNIANRWQSLRHRLNEVGYTTVPRHPDPGGTILKQAGRPIVGLWLMPDNTIPGMLEDFMSLLIPAGDMLWPMAQDIVQQVIAKDRRFPQTQEMKANIHTWLAWQEEPGKPMGQAITKRYLKAEAPHAQQLMAWIRQLFNLESAQT
;
A
#
# COMPACT_ATOMS: atom_id res chain seq x y z
N MET A 1 -3.76 34.07 -27.37
CA MET A 1 -3.90 34.06 -25.90
C MET A 1 -3.61 32.63 -25.47
N SER A 2 -2.42 32.37 -24.93
CA SER A 2 -2.05 31.04 -24.44
C SER A 2 -2.95 30.69 -23.26
N ASN A 3 -3.67 29.57 -23.38
CA ASN A 3 -4.17 28.86 -22.21
C ASN A 3 -2.96 28.24 -21.50
N ASP A 4 -2.28 29.04 -20.68
CA ASP A 4 -1.40 28.51 -19.65
C ASP A 4 -2.30 27.76 -18.66
N VAL A 5 -2.46 26.47 -18.92
CA VAL A 5 -2.94 25.52 -17.92
C VAL A 5 -1.92 25.62 -16.80
N ILE A 6 -2.26 26.36 -15.74
CA ILE A 6 -1.52 26.33 -14.48
C ILE A 6 -1.53 24.86 -14.05
N LYS A 7 -0.44 24.14 -14.34
CA LYS A 7 -0.18 22.84 -13.75
C LYS A 7 -0.07 23.11 -12.26
N VAL A 8 -1.12 22.81 -11.52
CA VAL A 8 -1.03 22.71 -10.08
C VAL A 8 -0.03 21.60 -9.84
N ASP A 9 1.18 21.95 -9.40
CA ASP A 9 2.19 20.98 -8.98
C ASP A 9 1.53 20.11 -7.90
N LYS A 10 1.27 18.83 -8.22
CA LYS A 10 0.75 17.90 -7.21
C LYS A 10 1.83 17.71 -6.16
N LEU A 11 1.52 18.10 -4.93
CA LEU A 11 2.44 17.98 -3.78
C LEU A 11 2.27 16.66 -3.01
N ASN A 12 1.28 15.85 -3.38
CA ASN A 12 0.95 14.59 -2.73
C ASN A 12 1.48 13.41 -3.57
N TYR A 13 2.42 12.67 -3.01
CA TYR A 13 3.04 11.51 -3.64
C TYR A 13 2.85 10.27 -2.76
N LEU A 14 2.42 9.17 -3.35
CA LEU A 14 2.35 7.86 -2.69
C LEU A 14 3.34 6.91 -3.38
N LEU A 15 4.41 6.57 -2.68
CA LEU A 15 5.46 5.69 -3.13
C LEU A 15 5.10 4.26 -2.72
N VAL A 16 5.15 3.34 -3.68
CA VAL A 16 4.80 1.92 -3.49
C VAL A 16 5.90 1.04 -4.11
N GLU A 17 6.03 -0.19 -3.64
CA GLU A 17 7.15 -1.06 -3.99
C GLU A 17 7.12 -1.61 -5.42
N GLY A 18 5.93 -1.87 -5.96
CA GLY A 18 5.79 -2.59 -7.22
C GLY A 18 4.64 -2.09 -8.09
N GLN A 19 4.56 -2.66 -9.30
CA GLN A 19 3.52 -2.31 -10.26
C GLN A 19 2.14 -2.83 -9.84
N ASP A 20 2.08 -4.01 -9.21
CA ASP A 20 0.83 -4.57 -8.70
C ASP A 20 0.26 -3.69 -7.57
N ASP A 21 1.11 -3.23 -6.65
CA ASP A 21 0.77 -2.24 -5.61
C ASP A 21 0.19 -0.97 -6.21
N ALA A 22 0.88 -0.41 -7.21
CA ALA A 22 0.44 0.82 -7.85
C ALA A 22 -0.96 0.68 -8.47
N GLN A 23 -1.27 -0.48 -9.07
CA GLN A 23 -2.60 -0.77 -9.58
C GLN A 23 -3.63 -0.89 -8.45
N VAL A 24 -3.32 -1.59 -7.37
CA VAL A 24 -4.22 -1.71 -6.20
C VAL A 24 -4.55 -0.34 -5.61
N PHE A 25 -3.53 0.48 -5.33
CA PHE A 25 -3.71 1.83 -4.82
C PHE A 25 -4.45 2.73 -5.81
N PHE A 26 -4.19 2.62 -7.11
CA PHE A 26 -4.93 3.39 -8.12
C PHE A 26 -6.42 3.09 -8.07
N HIS A 27 -6.79 1.80 -8.05
CA HIS A 27 -8.19 1.38 -7.99
C HIS A 27 -8.85 1.73 -6.66
N LEU A 28 -8.13 1.63 -5.53
CA LEU A 28 -8.62 2.03 -4.21
C LEU A 28 -8.85 3.55 -4.14
N LEU A 29 -7.88 4.37 -4.52
CA LEU A 29 -8.04 5.83 -4.54
C LEU A 29 -9.18 6.26 -5.47
N ARG A 30 -9.31 5.62 -6.64
CA ARG A 30 -10.42 5.89 -7.57
C ARG A 30 -11.77 5.55 -6.96
N TYR A 31 -11.89 4.44 -6.23
CA TYR A 31 -13.10 4.09 -5.49
C TYR A 31 -13.51 5.22 -4.53
N TYR A 32 -12.52 5.81 -3.83
CA TYR A 32 -12.72 6.93 -2.89
C TYR A 32 -12.68 8.33 -3.53
N ARG A 33 -12.61 8.43 -4.87
CA ARG A 33 -12.52 9.70 -5.64
C ARG A 33 -11.32 10.58 -5.27
N LEU A 34 -10.18 9.96 -4.96
CA LEU A 34 -8.92 10.61 -4.60
C LEU A 34 -7.82 10.46 -5.68
N ASP A 35 -8.10 9.77 -6.79
CA ASP A 35 -7.15 9.45 -7.86
C ASP A 35 -6.57 10.69 -8.57
N THR A 36 -7.28 11.82 -8.53
CA THR A 36 -6.78 13.09 -9.06
C THR A 36 -5.93 13.87 -8.06
N GLN A 37 -6.02 13.54 -6.76
CA GLN A 37 -5.42 14.32 -5.65
C GLN A 37 -4.08 13.76 -5.16
N VAL A 38 -3.77 12.51 -5.48
CA VAL A 38 -2.55 11.80 -5.08
C VAL A 38 -1.84 11.26 -6.31
N THR A 39 -0.52 11.42 -6.38
CA THR A 39 0.31 10.86 -7.44
C THR A 39 0.96 9.58 -6.96
N ILE A 40 0.60 8.43 -7.55
CA ILE A 40 1.26 7.15 -7.24
C ILE A 40 2.57 7.05 -8.03
N GLN A 41 3.63 6.62 -7.36
CA GLN A 41 4.90 6.29 -7.99
C GLN A 41 5.34 4.89 -7.54
N GLN A 42 5.38 3.95 -8.48
CA GLN A 42 6.00 2.65 -8.25
C GLN A 42 7.52 2.80 -8.24
N LYS A 43 8.17 2.08 -7.32
CA LYS A 43 9.61 1.89 -7.29
C LYS A 43 9.94 0.46 -7.72
N GLU A 44 11.22 0.11 -7.85
CA GLU A 44 11.64 -1.23 -8.25
C GLU A 44 12.00 -2.07 -7.00
N GLY A 45 11.05 -2.18 -6.08
CA GLY A 45 11.19 -2.86 -4.79
C GLY A 45 11.59 -1.94 -3.63
N VAL A 46 11.53 -2.51 -2.41
CA VAL A 46 11.79 -1.78 -1.16
C VAL A 46 13.19 -1.17 -1.07
N GLU A 47 14.25 -1.87 -1.49
CA GLU A 47 15.61 -1.33 -1.40
C GLU A 47 15.79 -0.13 -2.32
N ALA A 48 15.29 -0.23 -3.56
CA ALA A 48 15.29 0.90 -4.50
C ALA A 48 14.46 2.08 -3.96
N LEU A 49 13.33 1.80 -3.30
CA LEU A 49 12.52 2.81 -2.62
C LEU A 49 13.31 3.49 -1.49
N LEU A 50 14.02 2.71 -0.67
CA LEU A 50 14.82 3.20 0.45
C LEU A 50 16.03 4.03 -0.03
N ASP A 51 16.70 3.61 -1.10
CA ASP A 51 17.89 4.28 -1.64
C ASP A 51 17.57 5.67 -2.22
N ILE A 52 16.39 5.81 -2.83
CA ILE A 52 15.96 7.10 -3.37
C ILE A 52 15.24 7.98 -2.35
N LEU A 53 15.04 7.51 -1.10
CA LEU A 53 14.35 8.30 -0.07
C LEU A 53 15.01 9.66 0.08
N GLU A 54 16.34 9.72 0.07
CA GLU A 54 17.06 10.99 0.14
C GLU A 54 16.62 11.96 -0.97
N VAL A 55 16.58 11.49 -2.22
CA VAL A 55 16.17 12.29 -3.38
C VAL A 55 14.71 12.71 -3.30
N GLU A 56 13.82 11.80 -2.91
CA GLU A 56 12.39 12.09 -2.76
C GLU A 56 12.12 13.08 -1.63
N LEU A 57 12.95 13.06 -0.59
CA LEU A 57 12.85 13.93 0.59
C LEU A 57 13.55 15.29 0.40
N MET A 58 14.28 15.47 -0.71
CA MET A 58 14.77 16.78 -1.20
C MET A 58 13.68 17.58 -1.95
N ARG A 59 12.46 17.05 -2.07
CA ARG A 59 11.31 17.79 -2.60
C ARG A 59 11.00 19.04 -1.75
N ARG A 60 10.17 19.92 -2.30
CA ARG A 60 9.73 21.15 -1.63
C ARG A 60 9.15 20.82 -0.24
N ALA A 61 9.38 21.67 0.76
CA ALA A 61 8.95 21.43 2.14
C ALA A 61 7.42 21.28 2.28
N GLU A 62 6.65 21.83 1.35
CA GLU A 62 5.18 21.71 1.31
C GLU A 62 4.71 20.35 0.79
N SER A 63 5.62 19.51 0.29
CA SER A 63 5.32 18.18 -0.22
C SER A 63 4.89 17.23 0.90
N ARG A 64 4.01 16.31 0.56
CA ARG A 64 3.51 15.23 1.41
C ARG A 64 3.79 13.92 0.70
N ILE A 65 4.52 13.04 1.35
CA ILE A 65 5.04 11.80 0.77
C ILE A 65 4.56 10.65 1.63
N GLY A 66 3.70 9.81 1.09
CA GLY A 66 3.35 8.52 1.68
C GLY A 66 4.27 7.45 1.13
N ILE A 67 4.77 6.59 2.01
CA ILE A 67 5.58 5.43 1.66
C ILE A 67 4.83 4.21 2.19
N VAL A 68 4.53 3.30 1.28
CA VAL A 68 3.93 2.01 1.59
C VAL A 68 4.97 0.94 1.29
N VAL A 69 5.22 0.08 2.28
CA VAL A 69 6.14 -1.05 2.13
C VAL A 69 5.57 -2.32 2.75
N ASP A 70 6.01 -3.45 2.26
CA ASP A 70 5.69 -4.75 2.81
C ASP A 70 6.48 -5.00 4.10
N ALA A 71 5.80 -5.51 5.13
CA ALA A 71 6.43 -5.92 6.38
C ALA A 71 7.15 -7.28 6.27
N ASP A 72 6.89 -8.01 5.17
CA ASP A 72 7.38 -9.37 4.93
C ASP A 72 7.12 -10.27 6.13
N THR A 73 8.19 -10.87 6.68
CA THR A 73 8.12 -11.81 7.81
C THR A 73 8.39 -11.15 9.15
N ASN A 74 8.88 -9.91 9.19
CA ASN A 74 9.27 -9.24 10.43
C ASN A 74 9.10 -7.72 10.33
N ILE A 75 7.96 -7.27 10.85
CA ILE A 75 7.59 -5.85 10.89
C ILE A 75 8.59 -5.00 11.68
N ALA A 76 9.17 -5.52 12.77
CA ALA A 76 10.12 -4.78 13.60
C ALA A 76 11.43 -4.51 12.85
N ASN A 77 11.92 -5.49 12.09
CA ASN A 77 13.10 -5.32 11.25
C ASN A 77 12.83 -4.33 10.11
N ARG A 78 11.70 -4.47 9.40
CA ARG A 78 11.31 -3.53 8.33
C ARG A 78 11.20 -2.10 8.86
N TRP A 79 10.54 -1.92 10.00
CA TRP A 79 10.42 -0.63 10.66
C TRP A 79 11.78 -0.05 11.05
N GLN A 80 12.66 -0.87 11.63
CA GLN A 80 13.99 -0.43 12.04
C GLN A 80 14.83 0.02 10.83
N SER A 81 14.76 -0.67 9.69
CA SER A 81 15.42 -0.28 8.44
C SER A 81 14.92 1.07 7.93
N LEU A 82 13.60 1.26 7.84
CA LEU A 82 12.99 2.55 7.48
C LEU A 82 13.42 3.66 8.42
N ARG A 83 13.35 3.40 9.73
CA ARG A 83 13.75 4.35 10.76
C ARG A 83 15.21 4.74 10.62
N HIS A 84 16.10 3.79 10.35
CA HIS A 84 17.51 4.07 10.14
C HIS A 84 17.71 5.04 8.96
N ARG A 85 17.12 4.73 7.80
CA ARG A 85 17.20 5.59 6.60
C ARG A 85 16.62 6.98 6.83
N LEU A 86 15.48 7.09 7.50
CA LEU A 86 14.87 8.39 7.82
C LEU A 86 15.74 9.24 8.76
N ASN A 87 16.44 8.60 9.70
CA ASN A 87 17.40 9.32 10.54
C ASN A 87 18.62 9.79 9.75
N GLU A 88 19.14 8.97 8.82
CA GLU A 88 20.28 9.33 7.95
C GLU A 88 19.99 10.57 7.10
N VAL A 89 18.78 10.67 6.56
CA VAL A 89 18.34 11.84 5.76
C VAL A 89 17.88 13.03 6.64
N GLY A 90 17.94 12.89 7.97
CA GLY A 90 17.81 13.98 8.94
C GLY A 90 16.42 14.21 9.53
N TYR A 91 15.53 13.21 9.50
CA TYR A 91 14.34 13.19 10.38
C TYR A 91 14.76 12.75 11.78
N THR A 92 14.48 13.57 12.79
CA THR A 92 15.00 13.37 14.16
C THR A 92 13.97 12.81 15.14
N THR A 93 12.69 12.85 14.77
CA THR A 93 11.55 12.49 15.63
C THR A 93 10.89 11.18 15.22
N VAL A 94 11.61 10.26 14.57
CA VAL A 94 11.08 8.97 14.13
C VAL A 94 10.82 8.06 15.34
N PRO A 95 9.57 7.58 15.57
CA PRO A 95 9.22 6.83 16.77
C PRO A 95 9.91 5.45 16.80
N ARG A 96 10.01 4.85 18.00
CA ARG A 96 10.65 3.53 18.18
C ARG A 96 9.84 2.39 17.57
N HIS A 97 8.52 2.55 17.49
CA HIS A 97 7.59 1.59 16.91
C HIS A 97 6.67 2.32 15.92
N PRO A 98 6.15 1.65 14.89
CA PRO A 98 5.17 2.24 13.99
C PRO A 98 3.87 2.53 14.76
N ASP A 99 3.18 3.60 14.38
CA ASP A 99 1.81 3.86 14.81
C ASP A 99 0.86 2.84 14.13
N PRO A 100 0.01 2.11 14.86
CA PRO A 100 -1.00 1.22 14.28
C PRO A 100 -1.93 1.92 13.27
N GLY A 101 -2.22 3.20 13.45
CA GLY A 101 -3.00 4.02 12.52
C GLY A 101 -2.21 4.51 11.30
N GLY A 102 -0.95 4.10 11.15
CA GLY A 102 -0.01 4.61 10.15
C GLY A 102 0.76 5.81 10.69
N THR A 103 2.09 5.78 10.53
CA THR A 103 2.95 6.82 11.13
C THR A 103 2.98 8.06 10.24
N ILE A 104 2.87 9.25 10.82
CA ILE A 104 3.07 10.53 10.11
C ILE A 104 4.13 11.36 10.83
N LEU A 105 5.22 11.66 10.13
CA LEU A 105 6.34 12.45 10.59
C LEU A 105 6.21 13.89 10.08
N LYS A 106 6.34 14.84 11.00
CA LYS A 106 6.34 16.28 10.72
C LYS A 106 7.61 16.89 11.31
N GLN A 107 8.39 17.58 10.48
CA GLN A 107 9.57 18.31 10.90
C GLN A 107 9.64 19.64 10.13
N ALA A 108 9.96 20.73 10.82
CA ALA A 108 10.01 22.05 10.21
C ALA A 108 11.04 22.09 9.07
N GLY A 109 10.67 22.75 7.96
CA GLY A 109 11.53 22.90 6.77
C GLY A 109 11.71 21.63 5.94
N ARG A 110 10.91 20.57 6.19
CA ARG A 110 10.97 19.29 5.46
C ARG A 110 9.57 18.86 5.01
N PRO A 111 9.49 18.01 3.95
CA PRO A 111 8.25 17.34 3.58
C PRO A 111 7.59 16.60 4.76
N ILE A 112 6.27 16.48 4.73
CA ILE A 112 5.55 15.58 5.65
C ILE A 112 5.68 14.16 5.10
N VAL A 113 6.12 13.22 5.94
CA VAL A 113 6.30 11.83 5.54
C VAL A 113 5.31 10.94 6.26
N GLY A 114 4.52 10.18 5.52
CA GLY A 114 3.70 9.10 6.06
C GLY A 114 4.35 7.75 5.76
N LEU A 115 4.26 6.82 6.70
CA LEU A 115 4.72 5.44 6.56
C LEU A 115 3.56 4.50 6.85
N TRP A 116 3.34 3.56 5.93
CA TRP A 116 2.42 2.44 6.09
C TRP A 116 3.15 1.13 5.86
N LEU A 117 3.08 0.22 6.83
CA LEU A 117 3.58 -1.15 6.68
C LEU A 117 2.40 -2.06 6.37
N MET A 118 2.46 -2.78 5.26
CA MET A 118 1.44 -3.78 4.96
C MET A 118 1.46 -4.91 5.99
N PRO A 119 0.30 -5.54 6.25
CA PRO A 119 -1.01 -5.15 5.73
C PRO A 119 -1.69 -4.02 6.53
N ASP A 120 -1.32 -3.81 7.80
CA ASP A 120 -2.08 -2.96 8.74
C ASP A 120 -1.24 -2.18 9.78
N ASN A 121 0.07 -2.10 9.62
CA ASN A 121 1.06 -1.56 10.56
C ASN A 121 1.32 -2.36 11.85
N THR A 122 0.66 -3.49 12.05
CA THR A 122 0.74 -4.26 13.31
C THR A 122 1.23 -5.69 13.13
N ILE A 123 0.92 -6.32 11.99
CA ILE A 123 1.31 -7.70 11.70
C ILE A 123 2.32 -7.77 10.53
N PRO A 124 3.13 -8.84 10.44
CA PRO A 124 3.89 -9.14 9.22
C PRO A 124 2.94 -9.45 8.05
N GLY A 125 3.39 -9.17 6.84
CA GLY A 125 2.67 -9.49 5.61
C GLY A 125 3.02 -8.55 4.47
N MET A 126 2.35 -8.79 3.35
CA MET A 126 2.50 -8.07 2.10
C MET A 126 1.16 -7.52 1.63
N LEU A 127 1.15 -6.88 0.47
CA LEU A 127 -0.08 -6.45 -0.20
C LEU A 127 -1.12 -7.57 -0.33
N GLU A 128 -0.73 -8.80 -0.64
CA GLU A 128 -1.68 -9.91 -0.80
C GLU A 128 -2.37 -10.27 0.52
N ASP A 129 -1.68 -10.14 1.66
CA ASP A 129 -2.30 -10.28 2.99
C ASP A 129 -3.36 -9.19 3.19
N PHE A 130 -3.05 -7.93 2.86
CA PHE A 130 -4.02 -6.84 2.91
C PHE A 130 -5.25 -7.11 2.04
N MET A 131 -5.05 -7.61 0.82
CA MET A 131 -6.15 -7.93 -0.10
C MET A 131 -7.03 -9.06 0.44
N SER A 132 -6.45 -10.05 1.11
CA SER A 132 -7.23 -11.11 1.77
C SER A 132 -8.15 -10.58 2.86
N LEU A 133 -7.77 -9.50 3.55
CA LEU A 133 -8.59 -8.84 4.58
C LEU A 133 -9.80 -8.08 3.99
N LEU A 134 -9.84 -7.90 2.66
CA LEU A 134 -10.95 -7.28 1.94
C LEU A 134 -11.92 -8.31 1.36
N ILE A 135 -11.62 -9.60 1.44
CA ILE A 135 -12.55 -10.66 1.00
C ILE A 135 -13.80 -10.62 1.90
N PRO A 136 -15.02 -10.73 1.32
CA PRO A 136 -16.25 -10.78 2.11
C PRO A 136 -16.22 -11.86 3.20
N ALA A 137 -16.65 -11.49 4.41
CA ALA A 137 -16.89 -12.49 5.46
C ALA A 137 -17.90 -13.54 4.97
N GLY A 138 -17.57 -14.82 5.17
CA GLY A 138 -18.39 -15.95 4.72
C GLY A 138 -18.18 -16.35 3.26
N ASP A 139 -17.19 -15.80 2.56
CA ASP A 139 -16.81 -16.26 1.22
C ASP A 139 -16.43 -17.74 1.24
N MET A 140 -17.13 -18.55 0.45
CA MET A 140 -16.92 -20.00 0.39
C MET A 140 -15.72 -20.40 -0.49
N LEU A 141 -15.32 -19.54 -1.42
CA LEU A 141 -14.25 -19.81 -2.37
C LEU A 141 -12.88 -19.57 -1.75
N TRP A 142 -12.76 -18.63 -0.81
CA TRP A 142 -11.50 -18.33 -0.13
C TRP A 142 -10.88 -19.53 0.59
N PRO A 143 -11.58 -20.22 1.51
CA PRO A 143 -11.03 -21.42 2.15
C PRO A 143 -10.76 -22.55 1.15
N MET A 144 -11.56 -22.66 0.07
CA MET A 144 -11.33 -23.64 -0.99
C MET A 144 -10.04 -23.35 -1.77
N ALA A 145 -9.74 -22.07 -2.04
CA ALA A 145 -8.52 -21.66 -2.72
C ALA A 145 -7.28 -22.01 -1.87
N GLN A 146 -7.34 -21.70 -0.58
CA GLN A 146 -6.29 -22.03 0.37
C GLN A 146 -6.06 -23.56 0.43
N ASP A 147 -7.12 -24.35 0.54
CA ASP A 147 -7.02 -25.81 0.58
C ASP A 147 -6.41 -26.41 -0.70
N ILE A 148 -6.85 -25.96 -1.87
CA ILE A 148 -6.28 -26.43 -3.15
C ILE A 148 -4.82 -26.04 -3.27
N VAL A 149 -4.44 -24.84 -2.85
CA VAL A 149 -3.02 -24.42 -2.84
C VAL A 149 -2.21 -25.30 -1.90
N GLN A 150 -2.71 -25.66 -0.71
CA GLN A 150 -2.03 -26.60 0.19
C GLN A 150 -1.85 -27.98 -0.45
N GLN A 151 -2.88 -28.49 -1.13
CA GLN A 151 -2.78 -29.77 -1.85
C GLN A 151 -1.72 -29.72 -2.96
N VAL A 152 -1.62 -28.61 -3.70
CA VAL A 152 -0.57 -28.41 -4.71
C VAL A 152 0.81 -28.32 -4.06
N ILE A 153 0.96 -27.60 -2.95
CA ILE A 153 2.22 -27.49 -2.21
C ILE A 153 2.70 -28.88 -1.77
N ALA A 154 1.80 -29.72 -1.25
CA ALA A 154 2.12 -31.06 -0.78
C ALA A 154 2.53 -32.03 -1.92
N LYS A 155 2.11 -31.75 -3.16
CA LYS A 155 2.31 -32.64 -4.31
C LYS A 155 3.44 -32.22 -5.24
N ASP A 156 3.48 -30.95 -5.65
CA ASP A 156 4.42 -30.41 -6.64
C ASP A 156 4.55 -28.88 -6.48
N ARG A 157 5.10 -28.41 -5.36
CA ARG A 157 5.32 -26.97 -5.12
C ARG A 157 6.30 -26.41 -6.15
N ARG A 158 5.82 -25.48 -6.99
CA ARG A 158 6.63 -24.78 -8.03
C ARG A 158 6.93 -23.32 -7.72
N PHE A 159 6.44 -22.79 -6.61
CA PHE A 159 6.68 -21.42 -6.16
C PHE A 159 7.37 -21.42 -4.78
N PRO A 160 8.16 -20.39 -4.44
CA PRO A 160 8.80 -20.28 -3.13
C PRO A 160 7.76 -20.22 -1.99
N GLN A 161 8.11 -20.71 -0.80
CA GLN A 161 7.21 -20.63 0.36
C GLN A 161 6.73 -19.20 0.67
N THR A 162 7.58 -18.20 0.43
CA THR A 162 7.25 -16.79 0.62
C THR A 162 6.12 -16.29 -0.29
N GLN A 163 5.82 -16.99 -1.39
CA GLN A 163 4.79 -16.62 -2.36
C GLN A 163 3.45 -17.36 -2.11
N GLU A 164 3.27 -18.01 -0.97
CA GLU A 164 2.06 -18.78 -0.65
C GLU A 164 0.81 -17.91 -0.58
N MET A 165 0.86 -16.74 0.07
CA MET A 165 -0.27 -15.82 0.08
C MET A 165 -0.64 -15.33 -1.31
N LYS A 166 0.38 -15.05 -2.15
CA LYS A 166 0.20 -14.74 -3.59
C LYS A 166 -0.50 -15.88 -4.32
N ALA A 167 -0.10 -17.12 -4.11
CA ALA A 167 -0.77 -18.28 -4.71
C ALA A 167 -2.25 -18.39 -4.25
N ASN A 168 -2.53 -18.18 -2.97
CA ASN A 168 -3.90 -18.22 -2.42
C ASN A 168 -4.79 -17.16 -3.08
N ILE A 169 -4.40 -15.88 -3.01
CA ILE A 169 -5.23 -14.77 -3.50
C ILE A 169 -5.43 -14.86 -5.02
N HIS A 170 -4.41 -15.23 -5.79
CA HIS A 170 -4.54 -15.37 -7.24
C HIS A 170 -5.40 -16.57 -7.65
N THR A 171 -5.37 -17.66 -6.89
CA THR A 171 -6.26 -18.81 -7.10
C THR A 171 -7.71 -18.42 -6.85
N TRP A 172 -7.98 -17.70 -5.76
CA TRP A 172 -9.31 -17.17 -5.46
C TRP A 172 -9.78 -16.16 -6.52
N LEU A 173 -8.89 -15.25 -6.97
CA LEU A 173 -9.18 -14.28 -8.03
C LEU A 173 -9.53 -14.96 -9.37
N ALA A 174 -8.92 -16.12 -9.66
CA ALA A 174 -9.22 -16.89 -10.87
C ALA A 174 -10.63 -17.50 -10.87
N TRP A 175 -11.32 -17.56 -9.74
CA TRP A 175 -12.70 -18.06 -9.63
C TRP A 175 -13.75 -16.96 -9.54
N GLN A 176 -13.35 -15.69 -9.63
CA GLN A 176 -14.29 -14.59 -9.71
C GLN A 176 -14.97 -14.54 -11.09
N GLU A 177 -16.05 -13.76 -11.19
CA GLU A 177 -16.88 -13.66 -12.40
C GLU A 177 -16.07 -13.36 -13.67
N GLU A 178 -15.02 -12.54 -13.57
CA GLU A 178 -14.04 -12.35 -14.65
C GLU A 178 -12.66 -12.91 -14.25
N PRO A 179 -12.34 -14.17 -14.60
CA PRO A 179 -11.05 -14.77 -14.32
C PRO A 179 -9.88 -14.04 -14.99
N GLY A 180 -8.71 -14.07 -14.34
CA GLY A 180 -7.45 -13.55 -14.90
C GLY A 180 -7.32 -12.03 -14.90
N LYS A 181 -8.23 -11.31 -14.23
CA LYS A 181 -8.09 -9.85 -14.06
C LYS A 181 -6.99 -9.51 -13.06
N PRO A 182 -6.26 -8.39 -13.28
CA PRO A 182 -5.32 -7.88 -12.30
C PRO A 182 -5.98 -7.61 -10.95
N MET A 183 -5.25 -7.88 -9.86
CA MET A 183 -5.73 -7.78 -8.48
C MET A 183 -6.33 -6.40 -8.15
N GLY A 184 -5.74 -5.31 -8.65
CA GLY A 184 -6.30 -3.96 -8.46
C GLY A 184 -7.71 -3.80 -9.00
N GLN A 185 -8.06 -4.46 -10.11
CA GLN A 185 -9.41 -4.36 -10.69
C GLN A 185 -10.47 -5.04 -9.83
N ALA A 186 -10.10 -6.02 -9.00
CA ALA A 186 -11.03 -6.73 -8.10
C ALA A 186 -11.71 -5.77 -7.11
N ILE A 187 -11.06 -4.66 -6.75
CA ILE A 187 -11.64 -3.57 -5.95
C ILE A 187 -12.77 -2.88 -6.73
N THR A 188 -12.49 -2.41 -7.94
CA THR A 188 -13.50 -1.73 -8.77
C THR A 188 -14.64 -2.63 -9.22
N LYS A 189 -14.36 -3.94 -9.34
CA LYS A 189 -15.36 -4.99 -9.65
C LYS A 189 -16.13 -5.46 -8.42
N ARG A 190 -15.81 -4.94 -7.23
CA ARG A 190 -16.48 -5.25 -5.95
C ARG A 190 -16.37 -6.71 -5.49
N TYR A 191 -15.42 -7.46 -6.04
CA TYR A 191 -15.06 -8.77 -5.50
C TYR A 191 -14.40 -8.61 -4.12
N LEU A 192 -13.59 -7.56 -3.98
CA LEU A 192 -13.01 -7.13 -2.71
C LEU A 192 -13.81 -5.94 -2.15
N LYS A 193 -14.11 -5.98 -0.85
CA LYS A 193 -14.83 -4.92 -0.14
C LYS A 193 -13.90 -3.77 0.17
N ALA A 194 -13.89 -2.76 -0.69
CA ALA A 194 -13.14 -1.52 -0.49
C ALA A 194 -13.51 -0.80 0.82
N GLU A 195 -14.69 -1.06 1.38
CA GLU A 195 -15.17 -0.47 2.64
C GLU A 195 -14.89 -1.36 3.88
N ALA A 196 -14.15 -2.45 3.74
CA ALA A 196 -13.77 -3.28 4.89
C ALA A 196 -12.93 -2.47 5.90
N PRO A 197 -12.96 -2.83 7.20
CA PRO A 197 -12.29 -2.05 8.26
C PRO A 197 -10.81 -1.71 7.96
N HIS A 198 -10.04 -2.68 7.45
CA HIS A 198 -8.63 -2.47 7.10
C HIS A 198 -8.43 -1.46 5.97
N ALA A 199 -9.29 -1.49 4.94
CA ALA A 199 -9.25 -0.48 3.88
C ALA A 199 -9.67 0.89 4.40
N GLN A 200 -10.66 0.98 5.29
CA GLN A 200 -11.05 2.25 5.92
C GLN A 200 -9.93 2.85 6.75
N GLN A 201 -9.18 2.02 7.50
CA GLN A 201 -8.02 2.45 8.28
C GLN A 201 -6.91 3.00 7.38
N LEU A 202 -6.55 2.28 6.31
CA LEU A 202 -5.58 2.74 5.31
C LEU A 202 -6.02 4.07 4.68
N MET A 203 -7.30 4.19 4.32
CA MET A 203 -7.83 5.41 3.73
C MET A 203 -7.90 6.58 4.71
N ALA A 204 -8.15 6.33 5.99
CA ALA A 204 -8.08 7.35 7.03
C ALA A 204 -6.66 7.92 7.14
N TRP A 205 -5.64 7.05 7.13
CA TRP A 205 -4.24 7.46 7.09
C TRP A 205 -3.90 8.27 5.83
N ILE A 206 -4.30 7.81 4.64
CA ILE A 206 -4.07 8.54 3.37
C ILE A 206 -4.68 9.94 3.45
N ARG A 207 -5.92 10.06 3.92
CA ARG A 207 -6.61 11.35 4.07
C ARG A 207 -5.91 12.27 5.05
N GLN A 208 -5.49 11.74 6.21
CA GLN A 208 -4.78 12.50 7.23
C GLN A 208 -3.40 12.97 6.73
N LEU A 209 -2.65 12.10 6.06
CA LEU A 209 -1.34 12.39 5.51
C LEU A 209 -1.40 13.50 4.46
N PHE A 210 -2.30 13.36 3.49
CA PHE A 210 -2.40 14.27 2.35
C PHE A 210 -3.34 15.46 2.61
N ASN A 211 -3.91 15.57 3.82
CA ASN A 211 -4.88 16.59 4.21
C ASN A 211 -6.05 16.67 3.22
N LEU A 212 -6.63 15.50 2.90
CA LEU A 212 -7.73 15.37 1.94
C LEU A 212 -9.05 15.36 2.71
N GLU A 213 -9.94 16.27 2.38
CA GLU A 213 -11.27 16.32 2.97
C GLU A 213 -12.03 15.02 2.68
N SER A 214 -12.73 14.51 3.69
CA SER A 214 -13.77 13.51 3.49
C SER A 214 -14.79 14.13 2.55
N ALA A 215 -14.92 13.60 1.32
CA ALA A 215 -16.06 13.96 0.49
C ALA A 215 -17.31 13.65 1.32
N GLN A 216 -18.10 14.66 1.65
CA GLN A 216 -19.41 14.44 2.26
C GLN A 216 -20.20 13.57 1.28
N THR A 217 -20.45 12.32 1.68
CA THR A 217 -21.39 11.41 1.03
C THR A 217 -22.79 11.96 1.11
#